data_AF-A0A7Z2SSK2-F1
#
_entry.id   AF-A0A7Z2SSK2-F1
#
_cell.length_a   1.000
_cell.length_b   1.000
_cell.length_c   1.000
_cell.angle_alpha   90.00
_cell.angle_beta   90.00
_cell.angle_gamma   90.00
#
_symmetry.space_group_name_H-M   'P 1'
#
loop_
_entity.id
_entity.type
_entity.pdbx_description
1 polymer ?
#
loop_
_entity_poly.entity_id
_entity_poly.type
_entity_poly.pdbx_seq_one_letter_code
_entity_poly.pdbx_strand_id
1 'polypeptide(L)' 'MESPRIRALRQAQLYGYLIDRTGRLYYPGGSHPVCSVQTAQEMVRAGWLVRRRDGRYEITPAGLRVLELEPPAA' A
#
# COMPACT_ATOMS: atom_id res chain seq x y z
N MET A 1 -4.89 3.88 16.42
CA MET A 1 -4.70 4.49 15.08
C MET A 1 -4.01 3.45 14.21
N GLU A 2 -4.60 3.07 13.07
CA GLU A 2 -3.97 2.11 12.16
C GLU A 2 -2.71 2.72 11.54
N SER A 3 -1.63 1.94 11.44
CA SER A 3 -0.38 2.38 10.82
C SER A 3 -0.62 2.75 9.34
N PRO A 4 -0.04 3.85 8.82
CA PRO A 4 -0.15 4.21 7.40
C PRO A 4 0.26 3.10 6.44
N ARG A 5 1.16 2.20 6.88
CA ARG A 5 1.60 1.03 6.11
C ARG A 5 0.50 -0.04 6.02
N ILE A 6 -0.13 -0.38 7.15
CA ILE A 6 -1.22 -1.37 7.18
C ILE A 6 -2.41 -0.86 6.36
N ARG A 7 -2.75 0.42 6.51
CA ARG A 7 -3.77 1.06 5.69
C ARG A 7 -3.44 0.95 4.19
N ALA A 8 -2.19 1.21 3.81
CA ALA A 8 -1.75 1.10 2.42
C ALA A 8 -1.83 -0.32 1.87
N LEU A 9 -1.39 -1.31 2.64
CA LEU A 9 -1.49 -2.71 2.25
C LEU A 9 -2.95 -3.15 2.09
N ARG A 10 -3.85 -2.77 3.01
CA ARG A 10 -5.29 -3.06 2.89
C ARG A 10 -5.89 -2.46 1.61
N GLN A 11 -5.55 -1.21 1.30
CA GLN A 11 -6.04 -0.55 0.08
C GLN A 11 -5.46 -1.19 -1.19
N ALA A 12 -4.18 -1.56 -1.18
CA ALA A 12 -3.56 -2.29 -2.28
C ALA A 12 -4.19 -3.68 -2.47
N GLN A 13 -4.54 -4.38 -1.39
CA GLN A 13 -5.26 -5.66 -1.45
C GLN A 13 -6.67 -5.48 -2.03
N LEU A 14 -7.42 -4.47 -1.56
CA LEU A 14 -8.81 -4.25 -1.95
C LEU A 14 -8.95 -3.83 -3.42
N TYR A 15 -8.09 -2.91 -3.88
CA TYR A 15 -8.17 -2.34 -5.23
C TYR A 15 -7.21 -3.00 -6.23
N GLY A 16 -6.39 -3.95 -5.79
CA GLY A 16 -5.36 -4.63 -6.56
C GLY A 16 -4.06 -3.83 -6.73
N TYR A 17 -4.14 -2.49 -6.76
CA TYR A 17 -2.96 -1.63 -6.85
C TYR A 17 -3.21 -0.23 -6.27
N LEU A 18 -2.12 0.48 -6.01
CA LEU A 18 -2.08 1.91 -5.71
C LEU A 18 -1.32 2.66 -6.81
N ILE A 19 -1.60 3.95 -6.94
CA ILE A 19 -1.01 4.84 -7.94
C ILE A 19 -0.32 6.01 -7.26
N ASP A 20 0.88 6.34 -7.73
CA ASP A 20 1.58 7.56 -7.34
C ASP A 20 0.99 8.76 -8.08
N ARG A 21 0.57 9.77 -7.31
CA ARG A 21 0.23 11.09 -7.80
C ARG A 21 0.90 12.10 -6.88
N THR A 22 1.68 13.01 -7.46
CA THR A 22 2.28 14.14 -6.71
C THR A 22 3.01 13.73 -5.42
N GLY A 23 3.69 12.59 -5.41
CA GLY A 23 4.49 12.13 -4.26
C GLY A 23 3.68 11.42 -3.16
N ARG A 24 2.42 11.08 -3.43
CA ARG A 24 1.53 10.34 -2.53
C ARG A 24 0.86 9.19 -3.28
N LEU A 25 0.56 8.11 -2.56
CA LEU A 25 -0.15 6.96 -3.11
C LEU A 25 -1.65 7.10 -2.90
N TYR A 26 -2.42 6.72 -3.91
CA TYR A 26 -3.87 6.71 -3.93
C TYR A 26 -4.35 5.34 -4.40
N TYR A 27 -5.54 4.92 -3.96
CA TYR A 27 -6.24 3.85 -4.67
C TYR A 27 -6.92 4.41 -5.94
N PRO A 28 -7.19 3.59 -6.96
CA PRO A 28 -7.88 4.00 -8.17
C PRO A 28 -9.25 4.62 -7.86
N GLY A 29 -9.49 5.84 -8.35
CA GLY A 29 -10.72 6.60 -8.09
C GLY A 29 -10.75 7.33 -6.73
N GLY A 30 -9.74 7.16 -5.87
CA GLY A 30 -9.61 7.88 -4.62
C GLY A 30 -9.03 9.28 -4.79
N SER A 31 -9.54 10.23 -3.99
CA SER A 31 -9.00 11.59 -3.85
C SER A 31 -8.16 11.79 -2.59
N HIS A 32 -8.25 10.87 -1.63
CA HIS A 32 -7.51 10.94 -0.38
C HIS A 32 -6.23 10.09 -0.45
N PRO A 33 -5.08 10.64 -0.02
CA PRO A 33 -3.82 9.90 -0.04
C PRO A 33 -3.82 8.80 1.02
N VAL A 34 -3.40 7.61 0.61
CA VAL A 34 -3.29 6.43 1.47
C VAL A 34 -1.99 6.49 2.28
N CYS A 35 -0.87 6.79 1.63
CA CYS A 35 0.44 7.05 2.27
C CYS A 35 1.33 7.92 1.37
N SER A 36 2.48 8.36 1.88
CA SER A 36 3.49 9.04 1.06
C SER A 36 4.28 8.05 0.20
N VAL A 37 4.91 8.52 -0.89
CA VAL A 37 5.83 7.69 -1.68
C VAL A 37 7.01 7.18 -0.85
N GLN A 38 7.50 7.97 0.12
CA GLN A 38 8.57 7.54 1.02
C GLN A 38 8.15 6.30 1.83
N THR A 39 6.94 6.31 2.39
CA THR A 39 6.39 5.16 3.10
C THR A 39 6.20 3.97 2.17
N ALA A 40 5.75 4.19 0.92
CA ALA A 40 5.68 3.13 -0.07
C ALA A 40 7.04 2.52 -0.41
N GLN A 41 8.09 3.34 -0.53
CA GLN A 41 9.47 2.87 -0.74
C GLN A 41 9.99 2.06 0.44
N GLU A 42 9.65 2.41 1.68
CA GLU A 42 9.93 1.56 2.85
C GLU A 42 9.28 0.18 2.71
N MET A 43 8.01 0.14 2.31
CA MET A 43 7.28 -1.12 2.10
C MET A 43 7.84 -1.92 0.92
N VAL A 44 8.33 -1.26 -0.14
CA VAL A 44 9.03 -1.93 -1.25
C VAL A 44 10.35 -2.52 -0.77
N ARG A 45 11.14 -1.78 0.02
CA ARG A 45 12.39 -2.30 0.61
C ARG A 45 12.15 -3.47 1.57
N ALA A 46 11.04 -3.45 2.30
CA ALA A 46 10.60 -4.55 3.16
C ALA A 46 9.98 -5.73 2.38
N GLY A 47 9.82 -5.61 1.06
CA GLY A 47 9.23 -6.64 0.21
C GLY A 47 7.71 -6.78 0.33
N TRP A 48 7.01 -5.84 0.96
CA TRP A 48 5.56 -5.87 1.16
C TRP A 48 4.77 -5.31 -0.02
N LEU A 49 5.38 -4.39 -0.77
CA LEU A 49 4.87 -3.87 -2.03
C LEU A 49 5.88 -4.13 -3.14
N VAL A 50 5.39 -4.18 -4.38
CA VAL A 50 6.22 -4.13 -5.59
C VAL A 50 5.79 -2.95 -6.44
N ARG A 51 6.77 -2.16 -6.89
CA ARG A 51 6.53 -1.10 -7.89
C ARG A 51 6.68 -1.70 -9.28
N ARG A 52 5.62 -1.63 -10.07
CA ARG A 52 5.57 -2.07 -11.47
C ARG A 52 6.14 -1.00 -12.39
N ARG A 53 6.49 -1.40 -13.63
CA ARG A 53 7.07 -0.49 -14.64
C ARG A 53 6.13 0.64 -15.06
N ASP A 54 4.82 0.42 -14.96
CA ASP A 54 3.77 1.39 -15.26
C ASP A 54 3.49 2.36 -14.08
N GLY A 55 4.28 2.29 -13.01
CA GLY A 55 4.15 3.16 -11.84
C GLY A 55 3.12 2.70 -10.80
N ARG A 56 2.48 1.55 -11.00
CA ARG A 56 1.57 0.97 -10.01
C ARG A 56 2.32 0.30 -8.87
N TYR A 57 1.74 0.34 -7.68
CA TYR A 57 2.22 -0.38 -6.51
C TYR A 57 1.24 -1.49 -6.18
N GLU A 58 1.69 -2.73 -6.28
CA GLU A 58 0.87 -3.92 -6.00
C GLU A 58 1.34 -4.56 -4.69
N ILE A 59 0.42 -5.18 -3.96
CA ILE A 59 0.75 -5.95 -2.76
C ILE A 59 1.44 -7.26 -3.13
N THR A 60 2.46 -7.64 -2.36
CA THR A 60 3.15 -8.93 -2.53
C THR A 60 2.55 -10.01 -1.62
N PRO A 61 2.86 -11.29 -1.83
CA PRO A 61 2.50 -12.33 -0.86
C PRO A 61 3.04 -12.06 0.56
N ALA A 62 4.22 -11.44 0.70
CA ALA A 62 4.74 -11.06 2.01
C ALA A 62 3.91 -9.93 2.65
N GLY A 63 3.45 -8.96 1.85
CA GLY A 63 2.55 -7.90 2.33
C GLY A 63 1.19 -8.44 2.78
N LEU A 64 0.65 -9.47 2.11
CA LEU A 64 -0.58 -10.14 2.53
C LEU A 64 -0.43 -10.81 3.90
N ARG A 65 0.69 -11.52 4.13
CA ARG A 65 0.97 -12.12 5.45
C ARG A 65 1.04 -11.08 6.58
N VAL A 66 1.54 -9.87 6.29
CA VAL A 66 1.54 -8.78 7.27
C VAL A 66 0.11 -8.39 7.66
N LEU A 67 -0.82 -8.37 6.71
CA LEU A 67 -2.23 -8.07 7.00
C LEU A 67 -2.92 -9.19 7.80
N GLU A 68 -2.54 -10.45 7.59
CA GLU A 68 -3.05 -11.60 8.35
C GLU A 68 -2.64 -11.55 9.83
N LEU A 69 -1.45 -11.00 10.11
CA LEU A 69 -0.91 -10.84 11.47
C LEU A 69 -1.44 -9.59 12.18
N GLU A 70 -1.99 -8.64 11.44
CA GLU A 70 -2.53 -7.36 11.94
C GLU A 70 -4.05 -7.31 11.67
N PRO A 71 -4.88 -8.03 12.47
CA PRO A 71 -6.32 -8.05 12.28
C PRO A 71 -6.90 -6.63 12.39
N PRO A 72 -7.99 -6.32 11.66
CA PRO A 72 -8.65 -5.02 11.79
C PRO A 72 -9.07 -4.83 13.24
N ALA A 73 -8.83 -3.63 13.80
CA ALA A 73 -9.38 -3.27 15.10
C ALA A 73 -10.91 -3.42 15.02
N ALA A 74 -11.47 -4.30 15.85
CA ALA A 74 -12.90 -4.54 15.97
C ALA A 74 -13.65 -3.29 16.42
#